data_AF-A0A3N5NME7-F1
#
_entry.id   AF-A0A3N5NME7-F1
#
_cell.length_a   1.000
_cell.length_b   1.000
_cell.length_c   1.000
_cell.angle_alpha   90.00
_cell.angle_beta   90.00
_cell.angle_gamma   90.00
#
_symmetry.space_group_name_H-M   'P 1'
#
loop_
_entity.id
_entity.type
_entity.pdbx_description
1 polymer ?
#
loop_
_entity_poly.entity_id
_entity_poly.type
_entity_poly.pdbx_seq_one_letter_code
_entity_poly.pdbx_strand_id
1 'polypeptide(L)' 'MGRHTKIKTLSGPELERFLKAAADMRDACCEPVISASSDHGHALADLNEAIRAAVKTITGREPE' A
#
# COMPACT_ATOMS: atom_id res chain seq x y z
N MET A 1 -38.08 -0.86 8.11
CA MET A 1 -37.86 -0.31 6.75
C MET A 1 -36.53 0.44 6.73
N GLY A 2 -35.47 -0.17 6.21
CA GLY A 2 -34.15 0.45 6.10
C GLY A 2 -34.14 1.49 4.98
N ARG A 3 -33.61 2.68 5.25
CA ARG A 3 -33.44 3.74 4.24
C ARG A 3 -32.35 3.26 3.27
N HIS A 4 -32.76 2.73 2.12
CA HIS A 4 -31.83 2.47 1.02
C HIS A 4 -31.32 3.83 0.51
N THR A 5 -30.15 4.25 1.00
CA THR A 5 -29.42 5.38 0.45
C THR A 5 -29.10 5.02 -0.99
N LYS A 6 -29.74 5.68 -1.97
CA LYS A 6 -29.44 5.49 -3.39
C LYS A 6 -27.96 5.77 -3.60
N ILE A 7 -27.17 4.72 -3.81
CA ILE A 7 -25.78 4.84 -4.19
C ILE A 7 -25.79 5.50 -5.56
N LYS A 8 -25.31 6.75 -5.64
CA LYS A 8 -25.15 7.44 -6.92
C LYS A 8 -24.11 6.66 -7.71
N THR A 9 -24.56 5.81 -8.62
CA THR A 9 -23.70 5.18 -9.61
C THR A 9 -23.31 6.25 -10.61
N LEU A 10 -22.01 6.52 -10.73
CA LEU A 10 -21.50 7.49 -11.70
C LEU A 10 -21.84 6.99 -13.12
N SER A 11 -22.34 7.89 -13.95
CA SER A 11 -22.59 7.60 -15.37
C SER A 11 -21.25 7.48 -16.12
N GLY A 12 -21.21 6.78 -17.25
CA GLY A 12 -19.98 6.51 -18.03
C GLY A 12 -18.91 7.63 -18.02
N PRO A 13 -19.20 8.83 -18.53
CA PRO A 13 -18.20 9.91 -18.59
C PRO A 13 -17.82 10.49 -17.22
N GLU A 14 -18.69 10.42 -16.22
CA GLU A 14 -18.38 10.84 -14.85
C GLU A 14 -17.51 9.80 -14.13
N LEU A 15 -17.74 8.51 -14.42
CA LEU A 15 -16.95 7.41 -13.93
C LEU A 15 -15.53 7.47 -14.49
N GLU A 16 -15.36 7.74 -15.78
CA GLU A 16 -14.04 7.89 -16.40
C GLU A 16 -13.23 9.04 -15.78
N ARG A 17 -13.88 10.18 -15.52
CA ARG A 17 -13.25 11.33 -14.83
C ARG A 17 -12.85 10.97 -13.41
N PHE A 18 -13.71 10.26 -12.69
CA PHE A 18 -13.43 9.80 -11.34
C PHE A 18 -12.26 8.81 -11.32
N LEU A 19 -12.26 7.81 -12.21
CA LEU A 19 -11.19 6.82 -12.32
C LEU A 19 -9.84 7.47 -12.66
N LYS A 20 -9.83 8.46 -13.56
CA LYS A 20 -8.63 9.23 -13.88
C LYS A 20 -8.11 10.00 -12.66
N ALA A 21 -8.98 10.75 -11.98
CA ALA A 21 -8.59 11.50 -10.79
C ALA A 21 -8.11 10.57 -9.64
N ALA A 22 -8.70 9.38 -9.50
CA ALA A 22 -8.28 8.38 -8.53
C ALA A 22 -6.91 7.78 -8.88
N ALA A 23 -6.62 7.57 -10.17
CA ALA A 23 -5.30 7.13 -10.62
C ALA A 23 -4.24 8.21 -10.37
N ASP A 24 -4.50 9.46 -10.76
CA ASP A 24 -3.58 10.58 -10.52
C ASP A 24 -3.30 10.78 -9.02
N MET A 25 -4.32 10.61 -8.16
CA MET A 25 -4.17 10.65 -6.70
C MET A 25 -3.34 9.47 -6.18
N ARG A 26 -3.58 8.25 -6.68
CA ARG A 26 -2.80 7.07 -6.30
C ARG A 26 -1.34 7.27 -6.66
N ASP A 27 -1.04 7.72 -7.88
CA ASP A 27 0.34 7.96 -8.31
C ASP A 27 0.98 9.08 -7.45
N ALA A 28 0.30 10.20 -7.23
CA ALA A 28 0.82 11.26 -6.35
C ALA A 28 1.01 10.86 -4.87
N CYS A 29 0.18 9.95 -4.34
CA CYS A 29 0.30 9.47 -2.96
C CYS A 29 1.28 8.31 -2.81
N CYS A 30 1.46 7.48 -3.83
CA CYS A 30 2.30 6.28 -3.78
C CYS A 30 3.70 6.51 -4.38
N GLU A 31 3.88 7.40 -5.35
CA GLU A 31 5.21 7.77 -5.87
C GLU A 31 6.17 8.30 -4.79
N PRO A 32 5.79 9.16 -3.83
CA PRO A 32 6.72 9.59 -2.77
C PRO A 32 7.09 8.47 -1.79
N VAL A 33 6.33 7.37 -1.75
CA VAL A 33 6.59 6.21 -0.89
C VAL A 33 7.58 5.23 -1.56
N ILE A 34 7.68 5.25 -2.89
CA ILE A 34 8.63 4.44 -3.68
C ILE A 34 9.82 5.31 -4.12
N SER A 35 10.29 6.20 -3.26
CA SER A 35 11.67 6.63 -3.36
C SER A 35 12.51 5.54 -2.69
N ALA A 36 13.39 4.88 -3.44
CA ALA A 36 14.33 3.87 -2.91
C ALA A 36 15.28 4.44 -1.81
N SER A 37 15.23 5.75 -1.59
CA SER A 37 15.93 6.53 -0.56
C SER A 37 15.02 7.01 0.58
N SER A 38 13.77 6.53 0.68
CA SER A 38 12.88 6.87 1.78
C SER A 38 13.28 6.05 3.00
N ASP A 39 13.47 6.69 4.16
CA ASP A 39 13.81 6.05 5.44
C ASP A 39 12.91 4.85 5.78
N HIS A 40 11.68 4.85 5.25
CA HIS A 40 10.75 3.73 5.36
C HIS A 40 11.26 2.42 4.71
N GLY A 41 11.90 2.51 3.54
CA GLY A 41 12.47 1.35 2.86
C GLY A 41 13.64 0.75 3.64
N HIS A 42 14.50 1.60 4.19
CA HIS A 42 15.58 1.19 5.10
C HIS A 42 15.01 0.55 6.38
N ALA A 43 14.01 1.17 7.00
CA ALA A 43 13.38 0.64 8.21
C ALA A 43 12.71 -0.74 7.96
N LEU A 44 12.12 -0.96 6.79
CA LEU A 44 11.55 -2.25 6.43
C LEU A 44 12.63 -3.31 6.17
N ALA A 45 13.75 -2.94 5.54
CA ALA A 45 14.89 -3.84 5.36
C ALA A 45 15.52 -4.23 6.71
N ASP A 46 15.74 -3.26 7.59
CA ASP A 46 16.29 -3.48 8.94
C ASP A 46 15.36 -4.36 9.78
N LEU A 47 14.05 -4.10 9.72
CA LEU A 47 13.06 -4.93 10.40
C LEU A 47 13.07 -6.38 9.88
N ASN A 48 13.16 -6.56 8.56
CA ASN A 48 13.22 -7.88 7.96
C ASN A 48 14.49 -8.63 8.41
N GLU A 49 15.65 -7.97 8.43
CA GLU A 49 16.89 -8.55 8.91
C GLU A 49 16.80 -8.95 10.40
N ALA A 50 16.23 -8.08 11.24
CA ALA A 50 16.04 -8.36 12.66
C ALA A 50 15.13 -9.58 12.89
N ILE A 51 14.06 -9.71 12.11
CA ILE A 51 13.16 -10.88 12.17
C ILE A 51 13.91 -12.14 11.75
N ARG A 52 14.67 -12.10 10.66
CA ARG A 52 15.46 -13.26 10.21
C ARG A 52 16.50 -13.71 11.25
N ALA A 53 17.20 -12.75 11.87
CA ALA A 53 18.15 -13.03 12.94
C ALA A 53 17.48 -13.64 14.19
N ALA A 54 16.30 -13.13 14.57
CA ALA A 54 15.52 -13.68 15.68
C ALA A 54 15.06 -15.12 15.39
N VAL A 55 14.54 -15.38 14.19
CA VAL A 55 14.14 -16.73 13.76
C VAL A 55 15.34 -17.68 13.78
N LYS A 56 16.51 -17.27 13.27
CA LYS A 56 17.74 -18.07 13.33
C LYS A 56 18.17 -18.34 14.77
N THR A 57 18.09 -17.36 15.65
CA THR A 57 18.44 -17.51 17.07
C THR A 57 17.54 -18.52 17.79
N ILE A 58 16.23 -18.49 17.50
CA ILE A 58 15.24 -19.35 18.15
C ILE A 58 15.26 -20.77 17.56
N THR A 59 15.43 -20.90 16.24
CA THR A 59 15.22 -22.16 15.52
C THR A 59 16.51 -22.84 15.06
N GLY A 60 17.64 -22.12 15.08
CA GLY A 60 18.92 -22.59 14.52
C GLY A 60 18.94 -22.68 12.99
N ARG A 61 17.89 -22.20 12.29
CA ARG A 61 17.76 -22.28 10.83
C ARG A 61 17.65 -20.88 10.24
N GLU A 62 18.29 -20.67 9.10
CA GLU A 62 18.23 -19.39 8.39
C GLU A 62 17.00 -19.38 7.47
N PRO A 63 16.05 -18.45 7.65
CA PRO A 63 14.88 -18.35 6.79
C PRO A 63 15.27 -17.75 5.42
N GLU A 64 14.90 -18.46 4.35
CA GLU A 64 15.11 -18.11 2.94
C GLU A 64 14.39 -16.83 2.49
#